data_AF-A0A3D4XQ27-F1
#
_entry.id   AF-A0A3D4XQ27-F1
#
_cell.length_a   1.000
_cell.length_b   1.000
_cell.length_c   1.000
_cell.angle_alpha   90.00
_cell.angle_beta   90.00
_cell.angle_gamma   90.00
#
_symmetry.space_group_name_H-M   'P 1'
#
loop_
_entity.id
_entity.type
_entity.pdbx_description
1 polymer ?
#
loop_
_entity_poly.entity_id
_entity_poly.type
_entity_poly.pdbx_seq_one_letter_code
_entity_poly.pdbx_strand_id
1 'polypeptide(L)'
;MGQTILTCPTAAAFSGIEGNERINLGKHLRFFGDGFQISKQFGGKRYWRVPVMDGEFITEETTGMVRAVGGGNFLVLAESQPQALAACEAAIEAMKKVPNVIMPFPGGVVRSGSKVGSKYKTMFASTNDAFCPTLKGLTNTQLSPEIESVMEIVIDGLTDADSRKATYVGIKAACELGSANGIKRISAGNYGGKLGQFQYHLREIMNDKSLGEIA
;
A
#
# COMPACT_ATOMS: atom_id res chain seq x y z
N MET A 1 9.79 -2.04 -14.51
CA MET A 1 9.49 -2.20 -15.96
C MET A 1 10.66 -2.79 -16.73
N GLY A 2 11.72 -2.03 -17.06
CA GLY A 2 12.79 -2.54 -17.94
C GLY A 2 13.61 -3.71 -17.39
N GLN A 3 13.82 -3.77 -16.08
CA GLN A 3 14.62 -4.82 -15.44
C GLN A 3 13.78 -5.94 -14.79
N THR A 4 12.45 -5.84 -14.88
CA THR A 4 11.55 -6.75 -14.15
C THR A 4 10.43 -7.30 -15.03
N ILE A 5 9.82 -6.49 -15.90
CA ILE A 5 8.72 -6.91 -16.76
C ILE A 5 9.23 -7.27 -18.15
N LEU A 6 10.10 -6.46 -18.76
CA LEU A 6 10.70 -6.78 -20.06
C LEU A 6 11.52 -8.08 -20.02
N THR A 7 12.13 -8.39 -18.87
CA THR A 7 12.93 -9.59 -18.64
C THR A 7 12.11 -10.78 -18.14
N CYS A 8 10.82 -10.59 -17.84
CA CYS A 8 9.94 -11.67 -17.39
C CYS A 8 9.40 -12.42 -18.63
N PRO A 9 9.59 -13.76 -18.73
CA PRO A 9 9.13 -14.52 -19.88
C PRO A 9 7.63 -14.31 -20.15
N THR A 10 7.26 -14.19 -21.41
CA THR A 10 5.86 -14.01 -21.89
C THR A 10 5.15 -12.71 -21.49
N ALA A 11 5.77 -11.85 -20.67
CA ALA A 11 5.11 -10.66 -20.16
C ALA A 11 4.90 -9.59 -21.25
N ALA A 12 3.80 -8.85 -21.11
CA ALA A 12 3.50 -7.66 -21.91
C ALA A 12 3.00 -6.53 -20.99
N ALA A 13 3.10 -5.27 -21.42
CA ALA A 13 2.81 -4.11 -20.58
C ALA A 13 1.91 -3.08 -21.25
N PHE A 14 0.73 -2.87 -20.68
CA PHE A 14 -0.31 -1.97 -21.19
C PHE A 14 -0.65 -0.88 -20.16
N SER A 15 -1.23 0.24 -20.63
CA SER A 15 -1.72 1.28 -19.73
C SER A 15 -2.83 0.72 -18.84
N GLY A 16 -2.59 0.69 -17.52
CA GLY A 16 -3.57 0.20 -16.54
C GLY A 16 -4.57 1.27 -16.08
N ILE A 17 -4.31 2.53 -16.39
CA ILE A 17 -5.16 3.66 -16.01
C ILE A 17 -5.10 4.75 -17.08
N GLU A 18 -6.22 5.43 -17.28
CA GLU A 18 -6.29 6.63 -18.13
C GLU A 18 -6.17 7.87 -17.24
N GLY A 19 -5.48 8.90 -17.73
CA GLY A 19 -5.26 10.14 -17.01
C GLY A 19 -4.85 11.26 -17.96
N ASN A 20 -5.09 12.50 -17.54
CA ASN A 20 -4.73 13.69 -18.32
C ASN A 20 -3.22 13.82 -18.50
N GLU A 21 -2.45 13.39 -17.49
CA GLU A 21 -1.01 13.32 -17.55
C GLU A 21 -0.59 11.94 -18.07
N ARG A 22 0.35 11.92 -19.02
CA ARG A 22 0.88 10.70 -19.62
C ARG A 22 2.36 10.57 -19.31
N ILE A 23 2.77 9.41 -18.84
CA ILE A 23 4.18 9.08 -18.59
C ILE A 23 4.64 7.98 -19.56
N ASN A 24 5.95 7.94 -19.81
CA ASN A 24 6.54 6.95 -20.70
C ASN A 24 6.43 5.55 -20.08
N LEU A 25 5.80 4.61 -20.80
CA LEU A 25 5.79 3.19 -20.44
C LEU A 25 6.80 2.46 -21.32
N GLY A 26 6.44 2.25 -22.60
CA GLY A 26 7.30 1.62 -23.60
C GLY A 26 8.19 2.60 -24.39
N LYS A 27 7.91 3.91 -24.35
CA LYS A 27 8.55 4.90 -25.23
C LYS A 27 10.08 4.87 -25.22
N HIS A 28 10.69 4.72 -24.04
CA HIS A 28 12.15 4.61 -23.91
C HIS A 28 12.62 3.15 -23.93
N LEU A 29 11.83 2.21 -23.38
CA LEU A 29 12.18 0.79 -23.38
C LEU A 29 12.31 0.20 -24.79
N ARG A 30 11.61 0.76 -25.78
CA ARG A 30 11.70 0.34 -27.18
C ARG A 30 13.13 0.36 -27.74
N PHE A 31 14.01 1.22 -27.23
CA PHE A 31 15.39 1.32 -27.70
C PHE A 31 16.23 0.08 -27.35
N PHE A 32 15.77 -0.77 -26.42
CA PHE A 32 16.39 -2.08 -26.19
C PHE A 32 16.37 -2.98 -27.43
N GLY A 33 15.42 -2.77 -28.34
CA GLY A 33 15.36 -3.48 -29.61
C GLY A 33 16.42 -3.07 -30.64
N ASP A 34 17.33 -2.15 -30.29
CA ASP A 34 18.50 -1.76 -31.09
C ASP A 34 18.20 -1.43 -32.57
N GLY A 35 17.09 -0.72 -32.80
CA GLY A 35 16.65 -0.32 -34.15
C GLY A 35 15.70 -1.31 -34.83
N PHE A 36 15.53 -2.51 -34.29
CA PHE A 36 14.63 -3.55 -34.83
C PHE A 36 13.20 -3.48 -34.27
N GLN A 37 12.94 -2.60 -33.29
CA GLN A 37 11.59 -2.41 -32.75
C GLN A 37 10.59 -1.88 -33.78
N ILE A 38 9.36 -2.41 -33.76
CA ILE A 38 8.29 -2.01 -34.69
C ILE A 38 7.22 -1.22 -33.95
N SER A 39 6.81 -0.08 -34.52
CA SER A 39 5.63 0.67 -34.04
C SER A 39 4.35 0.13 -34.65
N LYS A 40 3.30 0.00 -33.83
CA LYS A 40 1.94 -0.26 -34.29
C LYS A 40 0.97 0.72 -33.65
N GLN A 41 -0.07 1.11 -34.37
CA GLN A 41 -1.16 1.93 -33.86
C GLN A 41 -2.48 1.18 -34.03
N PHE A 42 -3.23 1.04 -32.94
CA PHE A 42 -4.54 0.41 -32.93
C PHE A 42 -5.44 1.17 -31.95
N GLY A 43 -6.65 1.51 -32.37
CA GLY A 43 -7.62 2.21 -31.51
C GLY A 43 -7.11 3.53 -30.94
N GLY A 44 -6.30 4.29 -31.70
CA GLY A 44 -5.71 5.56 -31.24
C GLY A 44 -4.56 5.42 -30.23
N LYS A 45 -4.18 4.20 -29.86
CA LYS A 45 -3.05 3.91 -28.98
C LYS A 45 -1.86 3.42 -29.78
N ARG A 46 -0.65 3.80 -29.34
CA ARG A 46 0.61 3.32 -29.94
C ARG A 46 1.21 2.22 -29.08
N TYR A 47 1.64 1.16 -29.74
CA TYR A 47 2.35 0.02 -29.17
C TYR A 47 3.71 -0.16 -29.83
N TRP A 48 4.64 -0.73 -29.07
CA TRP A 48 5.96 -1.15 -29.50
C TRP A 48 6.06 -2.66 -29.41
N ARG A 49 6.57 -3.27 -30.47
CA ARG A 49 6.99 -4.68 -30.51
C ARG A 49 8.51 -4.68 -30.49
N VAL A 50 9.10 -5.08 -29.37
CA VAL A 50 10.55 -5.07 -29.16
C VAL A 50 11.06 -6.50 -29.28
N PRO A 51 11.93 -6.82 -30.25
CA PRO A 51 12.45 -8.18 -30.38
C PRO A 51 13.32 -8.53 -29.17
N VAL A 52 13.09 -9.73 -28.62
CA VAL A 52 13.79 -10.29 -27.46
C VAL A 52 13.98 -11.80 -27.69
N MET A 53 14.76 -12.49 -26.84
CA MET A 53 15.12 -13.89 -27.08
C MET A 53 13.93 -14.86 -27.17
N ASP A 54 12.85 -14.63 -26.39
CA ASP A 54 11.66 -15.49 -26.42
C ASP A 54 10.62 -15.07 -27.47
N GLY A 55 10.89 -14.02 -28.25
CA GLY A 55 10.00 -13.51 -29.29
C GLY A 55 9.92 -11.98 -29.29
N GLU A 56 8.80 -11.44 -28.82
CA GLU A 56 8.55 -10.00 -28.80
C GLU A 56 7.99 -9.54 -27.44
N PHE A 57 8.64 -8.53 -26.86
CA PHE A 57 8.07 -7.78 -25.75
C PHE A 57 7.13 -6.71 -26.29
N ILE A 58 5.82 -6.85 -25.99
CA ILE A 58 4.78 -5.90 -26.42
C ILE A 58 4.53 -4.89 -25.31
N THR A 59 4.61 -3.60 -25.64
CA THR A 59 4.32 -2.53 -24.67
C THR A 59 3.65 -1.30 -25.27
N GLU A 60 2.68 -0.72 -24.57
CA GLU A 60 2.07 0.57 -24.93
C GLU A 60 3.08 1.72 -24.76
N GLU A 61 3.03 2.74 -25.63
CA GLU A 61 4.00 3.84 -25.62
C GLU A 61 3.99 4.63 -24.30
N THR A 62 2.79 4.91 -23.78
CA THR A 62 2.58 5.69 -22.57
C THR A 62 1.51 5.05 -21.69
N THR A 63 1.53 5.38 -20.41
CA THR A 63 0.44 5.08 -19.47
C THR A 63 -0.09 6.37 -18.85
N GLY A 64 -1.35 6.38 -18.44
CA GLY A 64 -1.91 7.45 -17.64
C GLY A 64 -1.23 7.55 -16.27
N MET A 65 -1.18 8.77 -15.74
CA MET A 65 -0.85 9.07 -14.36
C MET A 65 -1.98 9.91 -13.77
N VAL A 66 -2.40 9.56 -12.57
CA VAL A 66 -3.44 10.27 -11.83
C VAL A 66 -2.92 10.69 -10.46
N ARG A 67 -3.48 11.76 -9.91
CA ARG A 67 -3.27 12.09 -8.50
C ARG A 67 -4.04 11.08 -7.66
N ALA A 68 -3.37 10.52 -6.67
CA ALA A 68 -3.88 9.47 -5.80
C ALA A 68 -3.61 9.83 -4.33
N VAL A 69 -4.12 9.02 -3.40
CA VAL A 69 -3.91 9.20 -1.97
C VAL A 69 -2.96 8.12 -1.47
N GLY A 70 -1.93 8.52 -0.71
CA GLY A 70 -0.98 7.59 -0.11
C GLY A 70 -0.86 7.77 1.40
N GLY A 71 -0.51 6.70 2.11
CA GLY A 71 -0.21 6.74 3.53
C GLY A 71 -1.41 6.63 4.47
N GLY A 72 -2.60 6.25 3.98
CA GLY A 72 -3.68 5.81 4.87
C GLY A 72 -3.19 4.61 5.68
N ASN A 73 -3.53 4.51 6.96
CA ASN A 73 -3.01 3.42 7.78
C ASN A 73 -3.91 3.07 8.97
N PHE A 74 -3.71 1.89 9.51
CA PHE A 74 -4.16 1.51 10.85
C PHE A 74 -3.16 0.58 11.51
N LEU A 75 -3.21 0.55 12.84
CA LEU A 75 -2.36 -0.24 13.72
C LEU A 75 -3.18 -1.36 14.37
N VAL A 76 -2.63 -2.57 14.37
CA VAL A 76 -3.14 -3.71 15.14
C VAL A 76 -2.25 -3.92 16.36
N LEU A 77 -2.84 -3.84 17.55
CA LEU A 77 -2.15 -4.01 18.82
C LEU A 77 -2.61 -5.30 19.49
N ALA A 78 -1.67 -6.20 19.76
CA ALA A 78 -1.95 -7.54 20.24
C ALA A 78 -1.05 -7.99 21.39
N GLU A 79 -1.47 -9.07 22.05
CA GLU A 79 -0.77 -9.70 23.19
C GLU A 79 0.50 -10.47 22.81
N SER A 80 0.74 -10.70 21.51
CA SER A 80 1.98 -11.31 21.03
C SER A 80 2.23 -11.00 19.56
N GLN A 81 3.47 -11.19 19.12
CA GLN A 81 3.85 -11.00 17.72
C GLN A 81 3.08 -11.92 16.76
N PRO A 82 2.94 -13.24 16.99
CA PRO A 82 2.17 -14.10 16.09
C PRO A 82 0.70 -13.67 15.95
N GLN A 83 0.09 -13.20 17.03
CA GLN A 83 -1.31 -12.74 17.01
C GLN A 83 -1.47 -11.43 16.23
N ALA A 84 -0.55 -10.47 16.40
CA ALA A 84 -0.55 -9.26 15.58
C ALA A 84 -0.38 -9.58 14.09
N LEU A 85 0.55 -10.48 13.77
CA LEU A 85 0.80 -10.88 12.38
C LEU A 85 -0.42 -11.57 11.76
N ALA A 86 -1.02 -12.54 12.45
CA ALA A 86 -2.19 -13.27 11.96
C ALA A 86 -3.37 -12.33 11.65
N ALA A 87 -3.59 -11.32 12.50
CA ALA A 87 -4.61 -10.31 12.28
C ALA A 87 -4.31 -9.39 11.10
N CYS A 88 -3.05 -8.99 10.93
CA CYS A 88 -2.62 -8.23 9.76
C CYS A 88 -2.73 -9.05 8.47
N GLU A 89 -2.33 -10.32 8.46
CA GLU A 89 -2.46 -11.20 7.29
C GLU A 89 -3.93 -11.40 6.89
N ALA A 90 -4.82 -11.61 7.86
CA ALA A 90 -6.26 -11.66 7.61
C ALA A 90 -6.80 -10.35 6.99
N ALA A 91 -6.34 -9.20 7.49
CA ALA A 91 -6.67 -7.91 6.91
C ALA A 91 -6.14 -7.77 5.47
N ILE A 92 -4.90 -8.15 5.21
CA ILE A 92 -4.29 -8.08 3.87
C ILE A 92 -5.04 -8.95 2.86
N GLU A 93 -5.43 -10.18 3.23
CA GLU A 93 -6.20 -11.05 2.35
C GLU A 93 -7.59 -10.48 2.01
N ALA A 94 -8.22 -9.78 2.96
CA ALA A 94 -9.47 -9.08 2.71
C ALA A 94 -9.26 -7.86 1.81
N MET A 95 -8.22 -7.06 2.07
CA MET A 95 -7.92 -5.82 1.35
C MET A 95 -7.44 -6.05 -0.08
N LYS A 96 -6.78 -7.19 -0.38
CA LYS A 96 -6.41 -7.57 -1.76
C LYS A 96 -7.60 -7.72 -2.71
N LYS A 97 -8.82 -7.87 -2.18
CA LYS A 97 -10.06 -7.95 -2.95
C LYS A 97 -10.67 -6.58 -3.24
N VAL A 98 -10.15 -5.52 -2.62
CA VAL A 98 -10.57 -4.14 -2.86
C VAL A 98 -9.82 -3.63 -4.09
N PRO A 99 -10.52 -3.20 -5.17
CA PRO A 99 -9.86 -2.63 -6.33
C PRO A 99 -9.17 -1.30 -5.97
N ASN A 100 -8.25 -0.87 -6.84
CA ASN A 100 -7.66 0.48 -6.80
C ASN A 100 -6.83 0.83 -5.54
N VAL A 101 -6.50 -0.16 -4.71
CA VAL A 101 -5.62 0.02 -3.55
C VAL A 101 -4.43 -0.93 -3.60
N ILE A 102 -3.35 -0.53 -2.95
CA ILE A 102 -2.20 -1.38 -2.67
C ILE A 102 -1.78 -1.23 -1.21
N MET A 103 -1.15 -2.27 -0.68
CA MET A 103 -0.49 -2.26 0.62
C MET A 103 1.02 -2.43 0.37
N PRO A 104 1.78 -1.33 0.24
CA PRO A 104 3.05 -1.32 -0.48
C PRO A 104 4.22 -1.96 0.26
N PHE A 105 4.05 -2.27 1.55
CA PHE A 105 5.10 -2.87 2.37
C PHE A 105 5.23 -4.38 2.14
N PRO A 106 6.34 -5.02 2.56
CA PRO A 106 6.53 -6.46 2.39
C PRO A 106 5.39 -7.26 3.01
N GLY A 107 4.68 -8.05 2.19
CA GLY A 107 3.49 -8.78 2.62
C GLY A 107 2.31 -7.90 3.03
N GLY A 108 2.38 -6.58 2.79
CA GLY A 108 1.40 -5.58 3.20
C GLY A 108 1.55 -5.08 4.64
N VAL A 109 2.53 -5.57 5.40
CA VAL A 109 2.63 -5.34 6.85
C VAL A 109 3.91 -4.58 7.23
N VAL A 110 3.77 -3.62 8.13
CA VAL A 110 4.84 -2.79 8.66
C VAL A 110 5.11 -3.16 10.11
N ARG A 111 6.33 -3.64 10.38
CA ARG A 111 6.77 -3.96 11.75
C ARG A 111 7.46 -2.79 12.46
N SER A 112 7.98 -1.83 11.70
CA SER A 112 8.94 -0.85 12.23
C SER A 112 8.27 0.33 12.92
N GLY A 113 7.18 0.85 12.34
CA GLY A 113 6.50 2.07 12.77
C GLY A 113 7.41 3.30 12.71
N SER A 114 6.98 4.38 12.06
CA SER A 114 7.80 5.60 11.98
C SER A 114 7.09 6.82 12.53
N LYS A 115 7.89 7.73 13.10
CA LYS A 115 7.48 9.10 13.43
C LYS A 115 8.34 10.09 12.66
N VAL A 116 7.79 11.28 12.44
CA VAL A 116 8.53 12.39 11.82
C VAL A 116 9.58 12.91 12.80
N GLY A 117 10.77 13.19 12.27
CA GLY A 117 11.92 13.67 13.01
C GLY A 117 12.67 12.56 13.74
N SER A 118 13.78 12.96 14.35
CA SER A 118 14.69 12.06 15.07
C SER A 118 15.51 12.86 16.08
N LYS A 119 16.02 12.18 17.11
CA LYS A 119 17.06 12.75 17.99
C LYS A 119 18.35 13.02 17.20
N TYR A 120 18.59 12.27 16.12
CA TYR A 120 19.71 12.47 15.21
C TYR A 120 19.32 13.47 14.11
N LYS A 121 19.96 14.64 14.08
CA LYS A 121 19.58 15.80 13.24
C LYS A 121 19.52 15.51 11.73
N THR A 122 20.28 14.53 11.25
CA THR A 122 20.34 14.15 9.83
C THR A 122 19.21 13.22 9.39
N MET A 123 18.39 12.73 10.32
CA MET A 123 17.35 11.74 10.05
C MET A 123 15.96 12.39 10.03
N PHE A 124 15.27 12.28 8.90
CA PHE A 124 13.91 12.81 8.70
C PHE A 124 12.82 11.98 9.39
N ALA A 125 13.09 10.70 9.66
CA ALA A 125 12.18 9.81 10.37
C ALA A 125 12.96 8.92 11.35
N SER A 126 12.27 8.48 12.40
CA SER A 126 12.80 7.53 13.38
C SER A 126 11.70 6.59 13.88
N THR A 127 12.04 5.62 14.72
CA THR A 127 11.06 4.69 15.29
C THR A 127 9.96 5.44 16.05
N ASN A 128 8.72 4.96 15.92
CA ASN A 128 7.61 5.46 16.72
C ASN A 128 7.64 4.83 18.12
N ASP A 129 8.52 5.36 18.97
CA ASP A 129 8.83 4.84 20.30
C ASP A 129 7.60 4.73 21.22
N ALA A 130 6.59 5.58 21.02
CA ALA A 130 5.33 5.50 21.75
C ALA A 130 4.56 4.18 21.51
N PHE A 131 4.81 3.49 20.39
CA PHE A 131 4.21 2.21 20.03
C PHE A 131 5.23 1.05 20.06
N CYS A 132 6.39 1.21 20.68
CA CYS A 132 7.37 0.13 20.85
C CYS A 132 7.14 -0.63 22.18
N PRO A 133 6.75 -1.92 22.17
CA PRO A 133 6.55 -2.70 23.39
C PRO A 133 7.78 -2.76 24.30
N THR A 134 8.97 -2.81 23.72
CA THR A 134 10.25 -2.84 24.45
C THR A 134 10.61 -1.52 25.14
N LEU A 135 9.89 -0.44 24.84
CA LEU A 135 10.15 0.90 25.38
C LEU A 135 9.02 1.42 26.29
N LYS A 136 8.05 0.56 26.66
CA LYS A 136 6.90 0.92 27.52
C LYS A 136 7.30 1.69 28.78
N GLY A 137 8.35 1.25 29.47
CA GLY A 137 8.85 1.87 30.71
C GLY A 137 9.81 3.05 30.52
N LEU A 138 10.20 3.35 29.27
CA LEU A 138 11.23 4.35 28.97
C LEU A 138 10.69 5.59 28.25
N THR A 139 9.45 5.55 27.77
CA THR A 139 8.87 6.56 26.88
C THR A 139 7.44 6.88 27.27
N ASN A 140 6.85 7.93 26.68
CA ASN A 140 5.42 8.21 26.82
C ASN A 140 4.61 7.22 25.96
N THR A 141 4.58 5.97 26.43
CA THR A 141 3.98 4.88 25.69
C THR A 141 2.48 5.08 25.51
N GLN A 142 1.98 4.71 24.33
CA GLN A 142 0.56 4.60 24.06
C GLN A 142 0.03 3.19 24.35
N LEU A 143 0.88 2.25 24.76
CA LEU A 143 0.55 0.84 24.91
C LEU A 143 0.08 0.52 26.34
N SER A 144 -1.00 -0.26 26.46
CA SER A 144 -1.37 -0.86 27.74
C SER A 144 -0.43 -2.04 28.08
N PRO A 145 -0.34 -2.44 29.36
CA PRO A 145 0.61 -3.46 29.82
C PRO A 145 0.57 -4.76 29.03
N GLU A 146 -0.60 -5.20 28.59
CA GLU A 146 -0.83 -6.46 27.87
C GLU A 146 -0.39 -6.45 26.39
N ILE A 147 -0.07 -5.29 25.79
CA ILE A 147 0.27 -5.21 24.37
C ILE A 147 1.75 -5.53 24.12
N GLU A 148 2.06 -6.75 23.67
CA GLU A 148 3.46 -7.15 23.40
C GLU A 148 3.85 -7.02 21.92
N SER A 149 2.91 -6.70 21.03
CA SER A 149 3.23 -6.42 19.63
C SER A 149 2.30 -5.40 19.00
N VAL A 150 2.86 -4.59 18.11
CA VAL A 150 2.14 -3.64 17.27
C VAL A 150 2.60 -3.84 15.82
N MET A 151 1.64 -3.96 14.92
CA MET A 151 1.91 -3.97 13.48
C MET A 151 1.02 -2.95 12.79
N GLU A 152 1.54 -2.37 11.71
CA GLU A 152 0.87 -1.34 10.93
C GLU A 152 0.55 -1.88 9.53
N ILE A 153 -0.58 -1.48 8.99
CA ILE A 153 -0.90 -1.65 7.57
C ILE A 153 -1.00 -0.25 6.97
N VAL A 154 -0.24 -0.03 5.90
CA VAL A 154 -0.27 1.21 5.11
C VAL A 154 -0.98 0.94 3.78
N ILE A 155 -1.76 1.92 3.33
CA ILE A 155 -2.69 1.85 2.23
C ILE A 155 -2.44 3.05 1.32
N ASP A 156 -2.18 2.76 0.05
CA ASP A 156 -2.22 3.75 -1.02
C ASP A 156 -3.40 3.40 -1.93
N GLY A 157 -4.24 4.38 -2.26
CA GLY A 157 -5.45 4.21 -3.05
C GLY A 157 -5.61 5.28 -4.13
N LEU A 158 -6.24 4.92 -5.25
CA LEU A 158 -6.50 5.89 -6.33
C LEU A 158 -7.42 7.03 -5.87
N THR A 159 -8.35 6.76 -4.94
CA THR A 159 -9.24 7.75 -4.34
C THR A 159 -9.30 7.65 -2.81
N ASP A 160 -9.84 8.70 -2.17
CA ASP A 160 -10.19 8.69 -0.73
C ASP A 160 -11.20 7.58 -0.41
N ALA A 161 -12.20 7.38 -1.28
CA ALA A 161 -13.21 6.34 -1.11
C ALA A 161 -12.61 4.93 -1.15
N ASP A 162 -11.69 4.67 -2.09
CA ASP A 162 -10.97 3.38 -2.17
C ASP A 162 -10.18 3.13 -0.86
N SER A 163 -9.48 4.16 -0.37
CA SER A 163 -8.68 4.09 0.86
C SER A 163 -9.55 3.85 2.12
N ARG A 164 -10.71 4.50 2.22
CA ARG A 164 -11.70 4.27 3.29
C ARG A 164 -12.24 2.86 3.25
N LYS A 165 -12.61 2.36 2.06
CA LYS A 165 -13.11 0.99 1.89
C LYS A 165 -12.07 -0.04 2.30
N ALA A 166 -10.82 0.12 1.87
CA ALA A 166 -9.73 -0.76 2.28
C ALA A 166 -9.49 -0.74 3.79
N THR A 167 -9.54 0.45 4.41
CA THR A 167 -9.41 0.60 5.86
C THR A 167 -10.55 -0.12 6.60
N TYR A 168 -11.81 0.05 6.17
CA TYR A 168 -12.97 -0.63 6.74
C TYR A 168 -12.81 -2.15 6.66
N VAL A 169 -12.55 -2.67 5.45
CA VAL A 169 -12.45 -4.11 5.18
C VAL A 169 -11.29 -4.74 5.96
N GLY A 170 -10.13 -4.07 6.00
CA GLY A 170 -8.96 -4.52 6.75
C GLY A 170 -9.21 -4.58 8.26
N ILE A 171 -9.77 -3.52 8.85
CA ILE A 171 -10.09 -3.48 10.28
C ILE A 171 -11.15 -4.52 10.62
N LYS A 172 -12.20 -4.66 9.81
CA LYS A 172 -13.25 -5.66 10.01
C LYS A 172 -12.66 -7.07 10.05
N ALA A 173 -11.84 -7.43 9.07
CA ALA A 173 -11.21 -8.75 9.01
C ALA A 173 -10.24 -9.01 10.17
N ALA A 174 -9.43 -8.01 10.55
CA ALA A 174 -8.57 -8.13 11.74
C ALA A 174 -9.39 -8.36 13.02
N CYS A 175 -10.48 -7.62 13.19
CA CYS A 175 -11.36 -7.73 14.36
C CYS A 175 -12.20 -9.02 14.39
N GLU A 176 -12.50 -9.63 13.23
CA GLU A 176 -13.26 -10.89 13.14
C GLU A 176 -12.52 -12.08 13.80
N LEU A 177 -11.18 -12.03 13.89
CA LEU A 177 -10.42 -12.97 14.70
C LEU A 177 -10.72 -12.82 16.20
N GLY A 178 -11.12 -11.63 16.64
CA GLY A 178 -11.64 -11.38 18.00
C GLY A 178 -10.57 -11.25 19.09
N SER A 179 -10.99 -10.69 20.23
CA SER A 179 -10.10 -10.42 21.36
C SER A 179 -9.56 -11.66 22.07
N ALA A 180 -10.24 -12.80 21.92
CA ALA A 180 -9.79 -14.10 22.41
C ALA A 180 -8.52 -14.58 21.68
N ASN A 181 -8.30 -14.12 20.46
CA ASN A 181 -7.06 -14.35 19.69
C ASN A 181 -6.01 -13.25 19.91
N GLY A 182 -6.12 -12.48 20.99
CA GLY A 182 -5.11 -11.54 21.44
C GLY A 182 -5.15 -10.17 20.76
N ILE A 183 -6.11 -9.88 19.86
CA ILE A 183 -6.28 -8.54 19.28
C ILE A 183 -7.00 -7.65 20.27
N LYS A 184 -6.30 -6.68 20.86
CA LYS A 184 -6.83 -5.88 21.96
C LYS A 184 -7.29 -4.50 21.52
N ARG A 185 -6.61 -3.90 20.53
CA ARG A 185 -6.93 -2.54 20.10
C ARG A 185 -6.55 -2.31 18.64
N ILE A 186 -7.39 -1.54 17.95
CA ILE A 186 -7.07 -0.91 16.68
C ILE A 186 -6.81 0.56 16.91
N SER A 187 -5.76 1.09 16.29
CA SER A 187 -5.41 2.51 16.31
C SER A 187 -5.03 2.98 14.90
N ALA A 188 -4.61 4.23 14.75
CA ALA A 188 -4.03 4.75 13.51
C ALA A 188 -2.89 5.72 13.82
N GLY A 189 -1.84 5.64 13.00
CA GLY A 189 -0.77 6.61 12.96
C GLY A 189 -1.23 7.92 12.34
N ASN A 190 -0.89 9.03 12.98
CA ASN A 190 -1.12 10.37 12.45
C ASN A 190 0.03 11.29 12.87
N TYR A 191 0.13 12.44 12.21
CA TYR A 191 1.17 13.44 12.48
C TYR A 191 0.58 14.74 13.02
N GLY A 192 -0.40 14.62 13.94
CA GLY A 192 -1.06 15.76 14.59
C GLY A 192 -1.95 16.59 13.67
N GLY A 193 -2.41 16.03 12.55
CA GLY A 193 -3.30 16.69 11.59
C GLY A 193 -2.66 17.78 10.73
N LYS A 194 -1.33 17.95 10.79
CA LYS A 194 -0.62 19.07 10.16
C LYS A 194 0.08 18.76 8.84
N LEU A 195 0.18 17.48 8.47
CA LEU A 195 0.98 17.02 7.32
C LEU A 195 0.12 16.46 6.18
N GLY A 196 -0.88 15.63 6.49
CA GLY A 196 -1.73 14.99 5.51
C GLY A 196 -2.95 15.83 5.13
N GLN A 197 -3.29 15.87 3.85
CA GLN A 197 -4.53 16.47 3.35
C GLN A 197 -5.77 15.66 3.78
N PHE A 198 -5.64 14.33 3.85
CA PHE A 198 -6.72 13.42 4.19
C PHE A 198 -6.60 12.97 5.65
N GLN A 199 -7.75 12.90 6.34
CA GLN A 199 -7.85 12.39 7.70
C GLN A 199 -8.88 11.25 7.73
N TYR A 200 -8.39 10.06 8.04
CA TYR A 200 -9.18 8.83 8.09
C TYR A 200 -9.59 8.53 9.53
N HIS A 201 -10.67 9.16 10.00
CA HIS A 201 -11.18 8.92 11.34
C HIS A 201 -11.82 7.52 11.43
N LEU A 202 -11.16 6.60 12.13
CA LEU A 202 -11.59 5.20 12.20
C LEU A 202 -13.04 5.03 12.68
N ARG A 203 -13.48 5.85 13.64
CA ARG A 203 -14.86 5.79 14.15
C ARG A 203 -15.89 6.10 13.06
N GLU A 204 -15.60 7.05 12.19
CA GLU A 204 -16.50 7.40 11.07
C GLU A 204 -16.52 6.27 10.04
N ILE A 205 -15.34 5.80 9.64
CA ILE A 205 -15.18 4.69 8.68
C ILE A 205 -15.93 3.45 9.18
N MET A 206 -15.70 3.03 10.42
CA MET A 206 -16.32 1.80 10.96
C MET A 206 -17.83 1.93 11.20
N ASN A 207 -18.37 3.14 11.30
CA ASN A 207 -19.82 3.37 11.39
C ASN A 207 -20.50 3.45 10.01
N ASP A 208 -19.73 3.65 8.94
CA ASP A 208 -20.25 3.66 7.58
C ASP A 208 -20.39 2.23 7.04
N LYS A 209 -21.62 1.71 7.15
CA LYS A 209 -21.94 0.34 6.70
C LYS A 209 -21.86 0.16 5.19
N SER A 210 -21.97 1.23 4.40
CA SER A 210 -21.92 1.13 2.94
C SER A 210 -20.55 0.64 2.44
N LEU A 211 -19.49 0.85 3.23
CA LEU A 211 -18.14 0.39 2.93
C LEU A 211 -17.98 -1.15 3.05
N GLY A 212 -18.91 -1.83 3.71
CA GLY A 212 -18.91 -3.29 3.88
C GLY A 212 -19.51 -4.06 2.72
N GLU A 213 -20.18 -3.39 1.78
CA GLU A 213 -20.77 -4.02 0.60
C GLU A 213 -19.66 -4.28 -0.43
N ILE A 214 -19.39 -5.55 -0.70
CA ILE A 214 -18.52 -5.96 -1.80
C ILE A 214 -19.38 -5.89 -3.06
N ALA A 215 -18.99 -5.02 -4.00
CA ALA A 215 -19.60 -4.92 -5.31
C ALA A 215 -19.22 -6.13 -6.16
#